data_AF-A0A7S1FC82-F1
#
_entry.id   AF-A0A7S1FC82-F1
#
_cell.length_a   1.000
_cell.length_b   1.000
_cell.length_c   1.000
_cell.angle_alpha   90.00
_cell.angle_beta   90.00
_cell.angle_gamma   90.00
#
_symmetry.space_group_name_H-M   'P 1'
#
loop_
_entity.id
_entity.type
_entity.pdbx_description
1 polymer ?
#
loop_
_entity_poly.entity_id
_entity_poly.type
_entity_poly.pdbx_seq_one_letter_code
_entity_poly.pdbx_strand_id
1 'polypeptide(L)'
;MAVERDMTAVREIFAGFCSRRGKMSSPAMTAVLLKVGLSENEVASVFKAAGVESEDVDLAVFFSWLAGRPSAFRSSQHFRLFLCQQQTTLAYQYLATLGESVEIRASTTAFNVRRHPLPNGCVGYDVPCFGSIPAAVVAIFTPDMRARGPTIQAKVPEFGIDTFVQVKTKKILDLVIEGRRAFRECSEANAAAFGRVETFARAFAALRPEDINTMQQWHGWVEQFVSVGWQERLHYDDLLGNFGFDEEMAHALRKLEHTEVQNNMSIVTTLEHHAMRWLGKALGGYKPLGCLTDVVNLVFAMMGQSAGGHMQEQEVVATLREFSRLLVDQRTSTLWIPTHLLHDAEVDDMLVWLLLDHIHSMKGTTLYVKIQLPPDEALAQQEELWNRALEEPSSPSRSWSLMQNSVVMRDPSSGNLQALLNSFGLDN
;
A
#
# COMPACT_ATOMS: atom_id res chain seq x y z
N MET A 1 0.49 -36.40 -14.27
CA MET A 1 -0.73 -36.79 -15.01
C MET A 1 -1.91 -36.80 -14.05
N ALA A 2 -2.22 -35.64 -13.47
CA ALA A 2 -3.29 -35.52 -12.49
C ALA A 2 -4.61 -35.35 -13.23
N VAL A 3 -5.54 -36.24 -12.94
CA VAL A 3 -6.93 -36.36 -13.38
C VAL A 3 -7.60 -34.98 -13.66
N GLU A 4 -7.59 -34.53 -14.91
CA GLU A 4 -8.52 -33.52 -15.46
C GLU A 4 -9.90 -34.15 -15.66
N ARG A 5 -10.53 -34.62 -14.58
CA ARG A 5 -11.95 -35.02 -14.61
C ARG A 5 -12.79 -33.86 -14.11
N ASP A 6 -13.97 -33.73 -14.68
CA ASP A 6 -14.95 -32.70 -14.36
C ASP A 6 -15.40 -32.78 -12.89
N MET A 7 -14.76 -31.98 -12.03
CA MET A 7 -15.02 -31.90 -10.59
C MET A 7 -16.32 -31.16 -10.25
N THR A 8 -17.06 -30.69 -11.26
CA THR A 8 -18.40 -30.12 -11.09
C THR A 8 -19.37 -31.17 -10.53
N ALA A 9 -19.28 -32.42 -11.00
CA ALA A 9 -20.09 -33.53 -10.50
C ALA A 9 -19.82 -33.82 -9.01
N VAL A 10 -18.58 -33.67 -8.55
CA VAL A 10 -18.24 -33.77 -7.12
C VAL A 10 -18.98 -32.69 -6.35
N ARG A 11 -18.86 -31.42 -6.75
CA ARG A 11 -19.53 -30.30 -6.06
C ARG A 11 -21.05 -30.44 -5.99
N GLU A 12 -21.69 -30.90 -7.06
CA GLU A 12 -23.14 -31.13 -7.10
C GLU A 12 -23.59 -32.25 -6.17
N ILE A 13 -22.87 -33.38 -6.16
CA ILE A 13 -23.14 -34.47 -5.21
C ILE A 13 -23.00 -33.97 -3.77
N PHE A 14 -21.99 -33.13 -3.51
CA PHE A 14 -21.72 -32.57 -2.19
C PHE A 14 -22.71 -31.49 -1.73
N ALA A 15 -23.32 -30.73 -2.64
CA ALA A 15 -24.35 -29.75 -2.30
C ALA A 15 -25.54 -30.41 -1.55
N GLY A 16 -25.82 -31.69 -1.84
CA GLY A 16 -26.81 -32.48 -1.10
C GLY A 16 -26.39 -32.89 0.31
N PHE A 17 -25.08 -33.07 0.57
CA PHE A 17 -24.54 -33.50 1.87
C PHE A 17 -24.16 -32.34 2.79
N CYS A 18 -23.80 -31.17 2.24
CA CYS A 18 -23.26 -30.03 3.00
C CYS A 18 -24.28 -29.33 3.90
N SER A 19 -25.57 -29.71 3.86
CA SER A 19 -26.61 -29.00 4.61
C SER A 19 -26.54 -29.13 6.13
N ARG A 20 -25.67 -29.98 6.73
CA ARG A 20 -25.76 -30.23 8.18
C ARG A 20 -24.50 -30.25 9.07
N ARG A 21 -23.26 -30.51 8.64
CA ARG A 21 -22.15 -30.67 9.64
C ARG A 21 -20.72 -30.23 9.30
N GLY A 22 -20.39 -29.69 8.12
CA GLY A 22 -19.01 -29.25 7.80
C GLY A 22 -17.92 -30.35 7.79
N LYS A 23 -18.24 -31.56 8.29
CA LYS A 23 -17.42 -32.76 8.29
C LYS A 23 -18.19 -33.93 7.69
N MET A 24 -17.50 -34.86 7.06
CA MET A 24 -18.03 -36.09 6.49
C MET A 24 -17.13 -37.25 6.89
N SER A 25 -17.67 -38.36 7.34
CA SER A 25 -16.82 -39.51 7.70
C SER A 25 -16.00 -39.98 6.49
N SER A 26 -14.77 -40.42 6.73
CA SER A 26 -13.86 -40.93 5.70
C SER A 26 -14.51 -42.03 4.84
N PRO A 27 -15.30 -43.00 5.37
CA PRO A 27 -16.05 -43.94 4.56
C PRO A 27 -17.09 -43.28 3.63
N ALA A 28 -17.81 -42.26 4.11
CA ALA A 28 -18.79 -41.55 3.28
C ALA A 28 -18.12 -40.73 2.17
N MET A 29 -17.00 -40.07 2.48
CA MET A 29 -16.20 -39.35 1.48
C MET A 29 -15.61 -40.31 0.44
N THR A 30 -15.10 -41.47 0.86
CA THR A 30 -14.66 -42.53 -0.05
C THR A 30 -15.78 -42.95 -1.00
N ALA A 31 -16.98 -43.20 -0.49
CA ALA A 31 -18.13 -43.58 -1.32
C ALA A 31 -18.47 -42.51 -2.38
N VAL A 32 -18.36 -41.22 -2.03
CA VAL A 32 -18.58 -40.12 -3.00
C VAL A 32 -17.47 -40.09 -4.06
N LEU A 33 -16.21 -40.21 -3.65
CA LEU A 33 -15.07 -40.17 -4.59
C LEU A 33 -15.07 -41.36 -5.55
N LEU A 34 -15.44 -42.55 -5.06
CA LEU A 34 -15.65 -43.72 -5.92
C LEU A 34 -16.80 -43.50 -6.91
N LYS A 35 -17.89 -42.83 -6.48
CA LYS A 35 -19.05 -42.54 -7.34
C LYS A 35 -18.72 -41.57 -8.49
N VAL A 36 -17.73 -40.69 -8.31
CA VAL A 36 -17.21 -39.84 -9.40
C VAL A 36 -16.10 -40.50 -10.22
N GLY A 37 -15.89 -41.81 -10.02
CA GLY A 37 -15.05 -42.65 -10.88
C GLY A 37 -13.60 -42.79 -10.44
N LEU A 38 -13.20 -42.32 -9.26
CA LEU A 38 -11.86 -42.61 -8.74
C LEU A 38 -11.78 -44.09 -8.33
N SER A 39 -10.62 -44.71 -8.53
CA SER A 39 -10.28 -46.01 -7.96
C SER A 39 -9.91 -45.88 -6.48
N GLU A 40 -9.94 -46.98 -5.72
CA GLU A 40 -9.57 -46.98 -4.30
C GLU A 40 -8.15 -46.43 -4.05
N ASN A 41 -7.20 -46.75 -4.94
CA ASN A 41 -5.83 -46.23 -4.87
C ASN A 41 -5.76 -44.73 -5.11
N GLU A 42 -6.59 -44.19 -6.02
CA GLU A 42 -6.70 -42.75 -6.26
C GLU A 42 -7.36 -42.06 -5.08
N VAL A 43 -8.39 -42.64 -4.46
CA VAL A 43 -9.01 -42.10 -3.24
C VAL A 43 -8.01 -42.03 -2.09
N ALA A 44 -7.23 -43.10 -1.86
CA ALA A 44 -6.18 -43.10 -0.85
C ALA A 44 -5.12 -42.02 -1.12
N SER A 45 -4.74 -41.84 -2.39
CA SER A 45 -3.81 -40.80 -2.82
C SER A 45 -4.38 -39.39 -2.60
N VAL A 46 -5.66 -39.18 -2.88
CA VAL A 46 -6.39 -37.92 -2.63
C VAL A 46 -6.47 -37.61 -1.15
N PHE A 47 -6.80 -38.59 -0.30
CA PHE A 47 -6.81 -38.39 1.15
C PHE A 47 -5.43 -38.05 1.66
N LYS A 48 -4.40 -38.78 1.23
CA LYS A 48 -3.02 -38.47 1.59
C LYS A 48 -2.60 -37.06 1.15
N ALA A 49 -2.95 -36.64 -0.07
CA ALA A 49 -2.61 -35.32 -0.61
C ALA A 49 -3.37 -34.17 0.07
N ALA A 50 -4.64 -34.40 0.42
CA ALA A 50 -5.45 -33.49 1.23
C ALA A 50 -5.08 -33.58 2.74
N GLY A 51 -4.18 -34.51 3.11
CA GLY A 51 -3.70 -34.84 4.45
C GLY A 51 -4.72 -35.56 5.35
N VAL A 52 -5.87 -36.00 4.85
CA VAL A 52 -6.97 -36.54 5.67
C VAL A 52 -6.47 -37.73 6.51
N GLU A 53 -6.30 -37.52 7.82
CA GLU A 53 -5.75 -38.50 8.78
C GLU A 53 -6.79 -38.95 9.82
N SER A 54 -7.94 -38.26 9.90
CA SER A 54 -9.01 -38.55 10.86
C SER A 54 -10.14 -39.41 10.28
N GLU A 55 -10.95 -39.99 11.16
CA GLU A 55 -12.19 -40.70 10.80
C GLU A 55 -13.22 -39.79 10.12
N ASP A 56 -13.09 -38.47 10.28
CA ASP A 56 -13.90 -37.44 9.64
C ASP A 56 -13.04 -36.52 8.76
N VAL A 57 -13.53 -36.24 7.56
CA VAL A 57 -12.99 -35.30 6.59
C VAL A 57 -13.64 -33.95 6.78
N ASP A 58 -12.85 -32.91 7.09
CA ASP A 58 -13.32 -31.53 7.05
C ASP A 58 -13.56 -31.11 5.60
N LEU A 59 -14.83 -30.87 5.27
CA LEU A 59 -15.25 -30.58 3.90
C LEU A 59 -14.69 -29.24 3.41
N ALA A 60 -14.53 -28.25 4.28
CA ALA A 60 -13.96 -26.96 3.90
C ALA A 60 -12.48 -27.12 3.55
N VAL A 61 -11.72 -27.88 4.35
CA VAL A 61 -10.31 -28.20 4.06
C VAL A 61 -10.19 -28.99 2.76
N PHE A 62 -11.04 -30.00 2.58
CA PHE A 62 -11.03 -30.84 1.39
C PHE A 62 -11.37 -30.06 0.11
N PHE A 63 -12.37 -29.18 0.15
CA PHE A 63 -12.71 -28.32 -0.99
C PHE A 63 -11.68 -27.23 -1.27
N SER A 64 -11.04 -26.71 -0.23
CA SER A 64 -9.91 -25.78 -0.37
C SER A 64 -8.79 -26.46 -1.15
N TRP A 65 -8.38 -27.67 -0.73
CA TRP A 65 -7.38 -28.48 -1.45
C TRP A 65 -7.80 -28.78 -2.89
N LEU A 66 -9.05 -29.19 -3.10
CA LEU A 66 -9.62 -29.45 -4.43
C LEU A 66 -9.61 -28.23 -5.36
N ALA A 67 -9.75 -27.03 -4.81
CA ALA A 67 -9.69 -25.78 -5.57
C ALA A 67 -8.24 -25.36 -5.89
N GLY A 68 -7.25 -26.24 -5.69
CA GLY A 68 -5.84 -25.95 -5.87
C GLY A 68 -5.27 -25.05 -4.77
N ARG A 69 -6.00 -24.85 -3.65
CA ARG A 69 -5.46 -24.08 -2.52
C ARG A 69 -4.55 -25.02 -1.72
N PRO A 70 -3.29 -24.64 -1.44
CA PRO A 70 -2.34 -25.52 -0.78
C PRO A 70 -2.90 -26.10 0.53
N SER A 71 -2.78 -27.42 0.73
CA SER A 71 -3.22 -28.16 1.92
C SER A 71 -2.45 -27.81 3.20
N ALA A 72 -1.56 -26.81 3.15
CA ALA A 72 -0.86 -26.22 4.29
C ALA A 72 -1.79 -25.49 5.30
N PHE A 73 -3.10 -25.39 5.01
CA PHE A 73 -4.11 -24.83 5.92
C PHE A 73 -4.43 -25.67 7.17
N ARG A 74 -3.61 -26.69 7.48
CA ARG A 74 -3.79 -27.56 8.64
C ARG A 74 -3.26 -26.93 9.94
N SER A 75 -4.19 -26.34 10.67
CA SER A 75 -4.36 -26.41 12.14
C SER A 75 -3.23 -25.94 13.09
N SER A 76 -2.26 -25.12 12.68
CA SER A 76 -1.43 -24.38 13.66
C SER A 76 -0.88 -23.03 13.21
N GLN A 77 -0.87 -22.73 11.91
CA GLN A 77 -0.49 -21.39 11.45
C GLN A 77 -1.70 -20.47 11.41
N HIS A 78 -1.67 -19.47 12.29
CA HIS A 78 -2.61 -18.34 12.25
C HIS A 78 -2.55 -17.67 10.87
N PHE A 79 -3.67 -17.68 10.16
CA PHE A 79 -3.82 -16.93 8.91
C PHE A 79 -3.83 -15.44 9.25
N ARG A 80 -2.82 -14.72 8.75
CA ARG A 80 -2.61 -13.29 9.01
C ARG A 80 -2.57 -12.58 7.67
N LEU A 81 -3.48 -11.64 7.44
CA LEU A 81 -3.64 -10.96 6.16
C LEU A 81 -3.41 -9.46 6.32
N PHE A 82 -2.52 -8.91 5.51
CA PHE A 82 -2.39 -7.47 5.34
C PHE A 82 -3.10 -7.02 4.06
N LEU A 83 -3.90 -5.95 4.16
CA LEU A 83 -4.66 -5.33 3.07
C LEU A 83 -4.08 -3.95 2.77
N CYS A 84 -3.72 -3.67 1.52
CA CYS A 84 -3.33 -2.32 1.09
C CYS A 84 -3.94 -1.88 -0.25
N GLN A 85 -4.88 -2.67 -0.78
CA GLN A 85 -5.65 -2.38 -1.99
C GLN A 85 -6.88 -1.48 -1.77
N GLN A 86 -7.40 -0.94 -2.87
CA GLN A 86 -8.75 -0.36 -2.94
C GLN A 86 -9.86 -1.33 -2.49
N GLN A 87 -10.68 -0.91 -1.52
CA GLN A 87 -11.84 -1.66 -1.04
C GLN A 87 -13.02 -1.59 -2.03
N THR A 88 -12.93 -2.40 -3.08
CA THR A 88 -13.97 -2.60 -4.10
C THR A 88 -15.02 -3.63 -3.66
N THR A 89 -16.08 -3.78 -4.46
CA THR A 89 -17.11 -4.81 -4.23
C THR A 89 -16.54 -6.22 -4.30
N LEU A 90 -15.64 -6.50 -5.25
CA LEU A 90 -15.06 -7.83 -5.41
C LEU A 90 -14.09 -8.15 -4.26
N ALA A 91 -13.26 -7.18 -3.85
CA ALA A 91 -12.40 -7.32 -2.67
C ALA A 91 -13.25 -7.60 -1.41
N TYR A 92 -14.31 -6.82 -1.18
CA TYR A 92 -15.22 -7.02 -0.06
C TYR A 92 -15.85 -8.42 -0.05
N GLN A 93 -16.34 -8.89 -1.21
CA GLN A 93 -16.88 -10.24 -1.36
C GLN A 93 -15.84 -11.32 -1.06
N TYR A 94 -14.60 -11.15 -1.55
CA TYR A 94 -13.51 -12.08 -1.26
C TYR A 94 -13.22 -12.14 0.25
N LEU A 95 -13.11 -10.99 0.92
CA LEU A 95 -12.85 -10.93 2.36
C LEU A 95 -13.95 -11.62 3.17
N ALA A 96 -15.21 -11.50 2.75
CA ALA A 96 -16.34 -12.20 3.39
C ALA A 96 -16.22 -13.75 3.32
N THR A 97 -15.40 -14.30 2.42
CA THR A 97 -15.18 -15.76 2.30
C THR A 97 -14.09 -16.30 3.24
N LEU A 98 -13.30 -15.43 3.87
CA LEU A 98 -12.14 -15.83 4.65
C LEU A 98 -12.48 -16.39 6.05
N GLY A 99 -13.72 -16.20 6.51
CA GLY A 99 -14.19 -16.66 7.82
C GLY A 99 -13.61 -15.85 8.99
N GLU A 100 -14.07 -16.14 10.22
CA GLU A 100 -13.72 -15.37 11.43
C GLU A 100 -12.34 -15.70 12.02
N SER A 101 -11.72 -16.80 11.61
CA SER A 101 -10.43 -17.26 12.14
C SER A 101 -9.21 -16.49 11.60
N VAL A 102 -9.46 -15.45 10.80
CA VAL A 102 -8.45 -14.71 10.03
C VAL A 102 -8.17 -13.39 10.71
N GLU A 103 -6.90 -13.15 11.06
CA GLU A 103 -6.48 -11.87 11.59
C GLU A 103 -6.17 -10.92 10.43
N ILE A 104 -6.97 -9.86 10.29
CA ILE A 104 -6.85 -8.88 9.21
C ILE A 104 -6.33 -7.56 9.77
N ARG A 105 -5.27 -7.04 9.16
CA ARG A 105 -4.80 -5.66 9.35
C ARG A 105 -4.81 -4.96 8.00
N ALA A 106 -5.23 -3.71 7.96
CA ALA A 106 -5.43 -2.98 6.71
C ALA A 106 -4.81 -1.59 6.76
N SER A 107 -4.23 -1.16 5.66
CA SER A 107 -4.00 0.25 5.36
C SER A 107 -5.33 0.90 5.00
N THR A 108 -5.76 1.85 5.82
CA THR A 108 -7.11 2.44 5.79
C THR A 108 -7.11 3.91 5.40
N THR A 109 -6.13 4.30 4.59
CA THR A 109 -6.09 5.63 4.00
C THR A 109 -7.39 5.91 3.21
N ALA A 110 -7.74 7.19 3.09
CA ALA A 110 -8.98 7.61 2.40
C ALA A 110 -9.05 7.20 0.92
N PHE A 111 -7.95 6.81 0.29
CA PHE A 111 -7.95 6.26 -1.07
C PHE A 111 -8.26 4.76 -1.11
N ASN A 112 -7.90 4.00 -0.06
CA ASN A 112 -8.21 2.58 0.05
C ASN A 112 -9.66 2.33 0.51
N VAL A 113 -10.14 3.08 1.52
CA VAL A 113 -11.46 2.83 2.15
C VAL A 113 -12.49 3.87 1.69
N ARG A 114 -13.01 3.70 0.47
CA ARG A 114 -14.00 4.63 -0.11
C ARG A 114 -15.42 4.09 -0.20
N ARG A 115 -15.58 2.83 -0.62
CA ARG A 115 -16.89 2.30 -1.06
C ARG A 115 -17.51 1.33 -0.08
N HIS A 116 -16.67 0.49 0.55
CA HIS A 116 -17.12 -0.57 1.43
C HIS A 116 -16.43 -0.47 2.79
N PRO A 117 -17.13 -0.81 3.88
CA PRO A 117 -16.51 -0.91 5.19
C PRO A 117 -15.52 -2.07 5.22
N LEU A 118 -14.57 -2.01 6.15
CA LEU A 118 -13.70 -3.14 6.43
C LEU A 118 -14.49 -4.30 7.06
N PRO A 119 -14.03 -5.55 6.92
CA PRO A 119 -14.62 -6.68 7.63
C PRO A 119 -14.60 -6.49 9.15
N ASN A 120 -15.57 -7.09 9.84
CA ASN A 120 -15.59 -7.12 11.31
C ASN A 120 -14.29 -7.72 11.86
N GLY A 121 -13.71 -7.08 12.88
CA GLY A 121 -12.45 -7.51 13.50
C GLY A 121 -11.18 -7.09 12.75
N CYS A 122 -11.30 -6.43 11.58
CA CYS A 122 -10.16 -5.84 10.89
C CYS A 122 -9.58 -4.66 11.69
N VAL A 123 -8.26 -4.63 11.86
CA VAL A 123 -7.55 -3.50 12.48
C VAL A 123 -7.06 -2.55 11.39
N GLY A 124 -7.56 -1.33 11.39
CA GLY A 124 -7.21 -0.29 10.43
C GLY A 124 -5.98 0.54 10.83
N TYR A 125 -5.20 0.94 9.83
CA TYR A 125 -4.00 1.76 9.96
C TYR A 125 -4.05 2.94 9.00
N ASP A 126 -4.08 4.17 9.52
CA ASP A 126 -4.01 5.40 8.72
C ASP A 126 -2.92 6.32 9.29
N VAL A 127 -1.67 5.84 9.20
CA VAL A 127 -0.49 6.56 9.71
C VAL A 127 -0.08 7.62 8.69
N PRO A 128 0.24 8.86 9.11
CA PRO A 128 0.70 9.88 8.19
C PRO A 128 2.00 9.48 7.48
N CYS A 129 2.13 9.84 6.20
CA CYS A 129 3.35 9.65 5.41
C CYS A 129 3.76 10.95 4.70
N PHE A 130 4.23 11.93 5.48
CA PHE A 130 4.72 13.23 5.00
C PHE A 130 5.99 13.67 5.74
N GLY A 131 6.56 14.82 5.37
CA GLY A 131 7.79 15.33 6.00
C GLY A 131 8.98 14.41 5.74
N SER A 132 9.70 14.04 6.80
CA SER A 132 10.84 13.12 6.75
C SER A 132 10.48 11.64 6.73
N ILE A 133 9.20 11.28 6.91
CA ILE A 133 8.71 9.89 6.95
C ILE A 133 9.04 9.12 5.66
N PRO A 134 8.80 9.63 4.43
CA PRO A 134 9.16 8.94 3.20
C PRO A 134 10.65 8.55 3.12
N ALA A 135 11.55 9.42 3.58
CA ALA A 135 12.98 9.13 3.61
C ALA A 135 13.30 7.99 4.59
N ALA A 136 12.65 7.98 5.76
CA ALA A 136 12.78 6.89 6.73
C ALA A 136 12.25 5.56 6.17
N VAL A 137 11.16 5.58 5.39
CA VAL A 137 10.64 4.39 4.70
C VAL A 137 11.65 3.85 3.69
N VAL A 138 12.19 4.70 2.80
CA VAL A 138 13.17 4.28 1.79
C VAL A 138 14.44 3.69 2.43
N ALA A 139 14.81 4.16 3.62
CA ALA A 139 15.95 3.64 4.37
C ALA A 139 15.74 2.22 4.94
N ILE A 140 14.49 1.72 4.99
CA ILE A 140 14.20 0.31 5.36
C ILE A 140 14.73 -0.65 4.28
N PHE A 141 14.67 -0.24 3.01
CA PHE A 141 15.04 -1.09 1.89
C PHE A 141 16.56 -1.18 1.72
N THR A 142 17.13 -2.26 2.27
CA THR A 142 18.56 -2.57 2.21
C THR A 142 19.01 -2.83 0.76
N PRO A 143 20.33 -2.81 0.47
CA PRO A 143 20.85 -3.16 -0.85
C PRO A 143 20.36 -4.51 -1.36
N ASP A 144 20.25 -5.51 -0.48
CA ASP A 144 19.76 -6.84 -0.82
C ASP A 144 18.29 -6.83 -1.22
N MET A 145 17.43 -6.07 -0.52
CA MET A 145 16.03 -5.89 -0.93
C MET A 145 15.94 -5.18 -2.27
N ARG A 146 16.72 -4.12 -2.49
CA ARG A 146 16.75 -3.38 -3.76
C ARG A 146 17.17 -4.26 -4.93
N ALA A 147 18.13 -5.16 -4.72
CA ALA A 147 18.56 -6.12 -5.74
C ALA A 147 17.48 -7.15 -6.10
N ARG A 148 16.55 -7.44 -5.18
CA ARG A 148 15.39 -8.31 -5.41
C ARG A 148 14.23 -7.60 -6.08
N GLY A 149 14.07 -6.28 -5.86
CA GLY A 149 12.97 -5.49 -6.44
C GLY A 149 12.62 -5.81 -7.90
N PRO A 150 13.61 -5.86 -8.83
CA PRO A 150 13.36 -6.17 -10.23
C PRO A 150 12.68 -7.51 -10.50
N THR A 151 12.81 -8.52 -9.62
CA THR A 151 12.19 -9.84 -9.84
C THR A 151 10.68 -9.80 -9.72
N ILE A 152 10.13 -8.86 -8.94
CA ILE A 152 8.69 -8.59 -8.87
C ILE A 152 8.34 -7.24 -9.51
N GLN A 153 9.29 -6.62 -10.22
CA GLN A 153 9.18 -5.27 -10.79
C GLN A 153 8.84 -4.18 -9.76
N ALA A 154 9.21 -4.38 -8.48
CA ALA A 154 9.17 -3.33 -7.49
C ALA A 154 10.41 -2.44 -7.64
N LYS A 155 10.21 -1.14 -7.85
CA LYS A 155 11.29 -0.15 -7.84
C LYS A 155 11.22 0.66 -6.54
N VAL A 156 12.27 0.57 -5.71
CA VAL A 156 12.39 1.46 -4.56
C VAL A 156 12.57 2.89 -5.08
N PRO A 157 11.71 3.85 -4.68
CA PRO A 157 11.74 5.18 -5.24
C PRO A 157 13.05 5.90 -4.96
N GLU A 158 13.47 6.67 -5.96
CA GLU A 158 14.57 7.61 -5.85
C GLU A 158 14.07 8.95 -5.33
N PHE A 159 14.98 9.74 -4.77
CA PHE A 159 14.66 11.12 -4.42
C PHE A 159 14.54 11.95 -5.69
N GLY A 160 13.51 12.78 -5.76
CA GLY A 160 13.31 13.71 -6.86
C GLY A 160 12.39 14.85 -6.46
N ILE A 161 12.21 15.79 -7.39
CA ILE A 161 11.26 16.88 -7.23
C ILE A 161 9.83 16.34 -7.42
N ASP A 162 8.97 16.61 -6.45
CA ASP A 162 7.55 16.26 -6.49
C ASP A 162 6.80 17.12 -7.53
N THR A 163 6.76 16.61 -8.75
CA THR A 163 6.08 17.26 -9.89
C THR A 163 4.59 17.43 -9.68
N PHE A 164 3.96 16.54 -8.88
CA PHE A 164 2.57 16.71 -8.51
C PHE A 164 2.36 17.96 -7.64
N VAL A 165 3.26 18.23 -6.70
CA VAL A 165 3.24 19.48 -5.92
C VAL A 165 3.59 20.69 -6.80
N GLN A 166 4.49 20.56 -7.78
CA GLN A 166 4.78 21.64 -8.74
C GLN A 166 3.52 22.10 -9.50
N VAL A 167 2.68 21.16 -9.95
CA VAL A 167 1.39 21.48 -10.60
C VAL A 167 0.45 22.27 -9.68
N LYS A 168 0.58 22.12 -8.36
CA LYS A 168 -0.23 22.83 -7.35
C LYS A 168 0.32 24.20 -6.95
N THR A 169 1.45 24.64 -7.50
CA THR A 169 2.03 25.97 -7.22
C THR A 169 1.09 27.13 -7.54
N LYS A 170 0.17 26.97 -8.49
CA LYS A 170 -0.90 27.93 -8.75
C LYS A 170 -1.72 28.24 -7.48
N LYS A 171 -2.03 27.23 -6.65
CA LYS A 171 -2.76 27.43 -5.39
C LYS A 171 -1.95 28.24 -4.39
N ILE A 172 -0.63 28.10 -4.39
CA ILE A 172 0.29 28.92 -3.57
C ILE A 172 0.27 30.38 -4.06
N LEU A 173 0.20 30.61 -5.38
CA LEU A 173 0.09 31.96 -5.93
C LEU A 173 -1.26 32.60 -5.60
N ASP A 174 -2.34 31.83 -5.51
CA ASP A 174 -3.64 32.34 -5.06
C ASP A 174 -3.55 32.93 -3.64
N LEU A 175 -2.77 32.34 -2.72
CA LEU A 175 -2.51 32.92 -1.40
C LEU A 175 -1.91 34.33 -1.49
N VAL A 176 -0.98 34.56 -2.41
CA VAL A 176 -0.37 35.88 -2.60
C VAL A 176 -1.37 36.87 -3.18
N ILE A 177 -2.15 36.45 -4.19
CA ILE A 177 -3.14 37.29 -4.85
C ILE A 177 -4.24 37.69 -3.87
N GLU A 178 -4.81 36.71 -3.17
CA GLU A 178 -5.89 36.89 -2.21
C GLU A 178 -5.43 37.68 -0.99
N GLY A 179 -4.25 37.36 -0.45
CA GLY A 179 -3.65 38.09 0.66
C GLY A 179 -3.39 39.55 0.34
N ARG A 180 -2.75 39.86 -0.79
CA ARG A 180 -2.54 41.27 -1.22
C ARG A 180 -3.85 42.00 -1.49
N ARG A 181 -4.89 41.30 -1.96
CA ARG A 181 -6.22 41.88 -2.18
C ARG A 181 -6.89 42.28 -0.87
N ALA A 182 -6.86 41.39 0.12
CA ALA A 182 -7.49 41.58 1.42
C ALA A 182 -6.71 42.56 2.32
N PHE A 183 -5.38 42.55 2.26
CA PHE A 183 -4.50 43.30 3.16
C PHE A 183 -3.62 44.31 2.40
N ARG A 184 -4.26 45.28 1.72
CA ARG A 184 -3.58 46.27 0.87
C ARG A 184 -2.62 47.18 1.67
N GLU A 185 -2.96 47.48 2.91
CA GLU A 185 -2.21 48.39 3.80
C GLU A 185 -1.49 47.59 4.89
N CYS A 186 -0.74 46.55 4.50
CA CYS A 186 0.11 45.80 5.44
C CYS A 186 1.49 46.47 5.63
N SER A 187 2.20 46.05 6.67
CA SER A 187 3.58 46.49 6.93
C SER A 187 4.51 46.16 5.75
N GLU A 188 5.59 46.93 5.60
CA GLU A 188 6.62 46.65 4.57
C GLU A 188 7.21 45.24 4.70
N ALA A 189 7.34 44.74 5.94
CA ALA A 189 7.80 43.39 6.21
C ALA A 189 6.86 42.32 5.62
N ASN A 190 5.55 42.45 5.83
CA ASN A 190 4.54 41.55 5.28
C ASN A 190 4.44 41.65 3.75
N ALA A 191 4.54 42.87 3.20
CA ALA A 191 4.59 43.07 1.75
C ALA A 191 5.79 42.35 1.11
N ALA A 192 6.97 42.43 1.75
CA ALA A 192 8.16 41.69 1.33
C ALA A 192 7.98 40.17 1.50
N ALA A 193 7.31 39.70 2.55
CA ALA A 193 7.01 38.29 2.77
C ALA A 193 6.14 37.69 1.66
N PHE A 194 5.11 38.40 1.20
CA PHE A 194 4.34 38.02 0.01
C PHE A 194 5.24 37.90 -1.23
N GLY A 195 6.18 38.83 -1.43
CA GLY A 195 7.15 38.77 -2.52
C GLY A 195 8.04 37.53 -2.46
N ARG A 196 8.49 37.11 -1.26
CA ARG A 196 9.27 35.89 -1.08
C ARG A 196 8.45 34.63 -1.39
N VAL A 197 7.21 34.53 -0.93
CA VAL A 197 6.31 33.40 -1.25
C VAL A 197 6.07 33.30 -2.76
N GLU A 198 5.79 34.42 -3.42
CA GLU A 198 5.59 34.46 -4.88
C GLU A 198 6.84 34.00 -5.64
N THR A 199 8.01 34.52 -5.24
CA THR A 199 9.29 34.17 -5.87
C THR A 199 9.60 32.69 -5.69
N PHE A 200 9.45 32.17 -4.47
CA PHE A 200 9.61 30.75 -4.18
C PHE A 200 8.67 29.87 -5.02
N ALA A 201 7.37 30.19 -5.05
CA ALA A 201 6.38 29.40 -5.77
C ALA A 201 6.69 29.33 -7.28
N ARG A 202 7.11 30.44 -7.88
CA ARG A 202 7.50 30.51 -9.30
C ARG A 202 8.81 29.75 -9.55
N ALA A 203 9.79 29.89 -8.66
CA ALA A 203 11.06 29.18 -8.78
C ALA A 203 10.86 27.66 -8.63
N PHE A 204 10.06 27.22 -7.66
CA PHE A 204 9.72 25.81 -7.46
C PHE A 204 8.99 25.23 -8.67
N ALA A 205 8.03 25.97 -9.25
CA ALA A 205 7.31 25.55 -10.45
C ALA A 205 8.23 25.39 -11.68
N ALA A 206 9.34 26.13 -11.72
CA ALA A 206 10.30 26.13 -12.82
C ALA A 206 11.44 25.12 -12.65
N LEU A 207 11.58 24.47 -11.47
CA LEU A 207 12.60 23.47 -11.23
C LEU A 207 12.42 22.25 -12.15
N ARG A 208 13.52 21.79 -12.72
CA ARG A 208 13.60 20.54 -13.47
C ARG A 208 14.14 19.43 -12.58
N PRO A 209 13.82 18.15 -12.86
CA PRO A 209 14.31 17.02 -12.07
C PRO A 209 15.84 17.01 -11.90
N GLU A 210 16.59 17.43 -12.91
CA GLU A 210 18.06 17.44 -12.90
C GLU A 210 18.70 18.59 -12.10
N ASP A 211 17.92 19.62 -11.73
CA ASP A 211 18.46 20.82 -11.06
C ASP A 211 18.88 20.54 -9.61
N ILE A 212 18.26 19.55 -8.96
CA ILE A 212 18.51 19.16 -7.56
C ILE A 212 18.67 17.64 -7.47
N ASN A 213 19.86 17.18 -7.07
CA ASN A 213 20.20 15.76 -7.04
C ASN A 213 20.49 15.25 -5.62
N THR A 214 20.44 16.11 -4.60
CA THR A 214 20.70 15.75 -3.21
C THR A 214 19.85 16.59 -2.24
N MET A 215 19.59 16.05 -1.05
CA MET A 215 18.92 16.79 0.03
C MET A 215 19.68 18.05 0.44
N GLN A 216 21.02 18.03 0.38
CA GLN A 216 21.84 19.20 0.70
C GLN A 216 21.65 20.33 -0.31
N GLN A 217 21.63 20.00 -1.61
CA GLN A 217 21.30 20.98 -2.66
C GLN A 217 19.88 21.52 -2.49
N TRP A 218 18.92 20.65 -2.15
CA TRP A 218 17.56 21.07 -1.85
C TRP A 218 17.50 22.09 -0.72
N HIS A 219 18.14 21.81 0.42
CA HIS A 219 18.18 22.74 1.55
C HIS A 219 18.80 24.09 1.17
N GLY A 220 19.96 24.07 0.52
CA GLY A 220 20.62 25.30 0.07
C GLY A 220 19.83 26.07 -0.99
N TRP A 221 18.97 25.40 -1.77
CA TRP A 221 18.05 26.05 -2.68
C TRP A 221 16.87 26.70 -1.94
N VAL A 222 16.23 25.99 -1.00
CA VAL A 222 15.09 26.51 -0.21
C VAL A 222 15.50 27.70 0.66
N GLU A 223 16.68 27.66 1.29
CA GLU A 223 17.19 28.72 2.18
C GLU A 223 17.47 30.06 1.46
N GLN A 224 17.41 30.10 0.12
CA GLN A 224 17.44 31.37 -0.62
C GLN A 224 16.14 32.17 -0.47
N PHE A 225 15.04 31.51 -0.08
CA PHE A 225 13.70 32.09 -0.01
C PHE A 225 13.16 32.20 1.41
N VAL A 226 13.64 31.35 2.32
CA VAL A 226 13.18 31.24 3.71
C VAL A 226 14.33 31.25 4.70
N SER A 227 14.03 31.46 5.97
CA SER A 227 15.02 31.42 7.05
C SER A 227 15.56 30.00 7.31
N VAL A 228 16.80 29.91 7.78
CA VAL A 228 17.45 28.66 8.21
C VAL A 228 16.60 27.95 9.27
N GLY A 229 16.57 26.61 9.23
CA GLY A 229 15.75 25.80 10.14
C GLY A 229 14.27 25.81 9.80
N TRP A 230 13.89 26.09 8.56
CA TRP A 230 12.51 26.10 8.09
C TRP A 230 11.79 24.75 8.25
N GLN A 231 12.55 23.64 8.25
CA GLN A 231 12.03 22.28 8.35
C GLN A 231 11.25 22.05 9.65
N GLU A 232 11.65 22.72 10.73
CA GLU A 232 11.00 22.61 12.05
C GLU A 232 9.72 23.44 12.15
N ARG A 233 9.45 24.29 11.14
CA ARG A 233 8.37 25.28 11.11
C ARG A 233 7.43 25.04 9.95
N LEU A 234 7.10 23.78 9.65
CA LEU A 234 6.19 23.42 8.55
C LEU A 234 4.71 23.32 8.98
N HIS A 235 4.43 23.40 10.29
CA HIS A 235 3.06 23.48 10.80
C HIS A 235 2.40 24.80 10.36
N TYR A 236 1.07 24.82 10.16
CA TYR A 236 0.38 26.01 9.66
C TYR A 236 0.56 27.24 10.54
N ASP A 237 0.73 27.05 11.85
CA ASP A 237 0.99 28.12 12.82
C ASP A 237 2.31 28.85 12.53
N ASP A 238 3.34 28.14 12.06
CA ASP A 238 4.71 28.67 11.91
C ASP A 238 5.14 28.86 10.45
N LEU A 239 4.44 28.21 9.51
CA LEU A 239 4.83 28.08 8.11
C LEU A 239 5.11 29.43 7.42
N LEU A 240 4.23 30.41 7.63
CA LEU A 240 4.39 31.73 7.04
C LEU A 240 5.51 32.55 7.70
N GLY A 241 5.82 32.27 8.97
CA GLY A 241 6.96 32.87 9.67
C GLY A 241 8.29 32.57 8.97
N ASN A 242 8.41 31.42 8.27
CA ASN A 242 9.60 31.11 7.46
C ASN A 242 9.88 32.15 6.36
N PHE A 243 8.80 32.75 5.82
CA PHE A 243 8.85 33.81 4.82
C PHE A 243 8.85 35.21 5.42
N GLY A 244 8.88 35.35 6.75
CA GLY A 244 8.95 36.62 7.45
C GLY A 244 7.64 37.39 7.58
N PHE A 245 6.49 36.70 7.52
CA PHE A 245 5.23 37.28 7.99
C PHE A 245 5.26 37.43 9.51
N ASP A 246 4.64 38.49 10.03
CA ASP A 246 4.32 38.54 11.45
C ASP A 246 3.16 37.58 11.81
N GLU A 247 3.04 37.29 13.10
CA GLU A 247 2.08 36.30 13.62
C GLU A 247 0.62 36.71 13.35
N GLU A 248 0.31 38.00 13.49
CA GLU A 248 -1.04 38.53 13.25
C GLU A 248 -1.48 38.34 11.80
N MET A 249 -0.62 38.72 10.83
CA MET A 249 -0.87 38.54 9.41
C MET A 249 -0.94 37.06 9.03
N ALA A 250 -0.02 36.24 9.54
CA ALA A 250 -0.02 34.81 9.28
C ALA A 250 -1.34 34.15 9.71
N HIS A 251 -1.81 34.48 10.92
CA HIS A 251 -3.07 33.99 11.45
C HIS A 251 -4.29 34.52 10.67
N ALA A 252 -4.27 35.79 10.25
CA ALA A 252 -5.35 36.37 9.43
C ALA A 252 -5.45 35.69 8.04
N LEU A 253 -4.31 35.44 7.39
CA LEU A 253 -4.25 34.76 6.10
C LEU A 253 -4.80 33.34 6.15
N ARG A 254 -4.51 32.60 7.23
CA ARG A 254 -5.01 31.22 7.40
C ARG A 254 -6.53 31.14 7.42
N LYS A 255 -7.19 32.16 7.96
CA LYS A 255 -8.65 32.23 8.09
C LYS A 255 -9.35 32.83 6.87
N LEU A 256 -8.61 33.42 5.94
CA LEU A 256 -9.19 34.03 4.75
C LEU A 256 -9.86 32.96 3.88
N GLU A 257 -11.14 33.15 3.58
CA GLU A 257 -11.90 32.24 2.72
C GLU A 257 -11.49 32.38 1.25
N HIS A 258 -11.46 31.24 0.57
CA HIS A 258 -11.21 31.10 -0.85
C HIS A 258 -12.30 30.24 -1.48
N THR A 259 -12.88 30.75 -2.56
CA THR A 259 -13.93 30.08 -3.30
C THR A 259 -13.37 29.57 -4.62
N GLU A 260 -13.43 28.26 -4.84
CA GLU A 260 -13.12 27.66 -6.13
C GLU A 260 -14.34 26.96 -6.72
N VAL A 261 -14.44 26.95 -8.05
CA VAL A 261 -15.49 26.22 -8.77
C VAL A 261 -14.93 24.86 -9.17
N GLN A 262 -15.46 23.79 -8.57
CA GLN A 262 -15.18 22.41 -8.97
C GLN A 262 -16.47 21.73 -9.43
N ASN A 263 -16.45 21.11 -10.61
CA ASN A 263 -17.60 20.38 -11.16
C ASN A 263 -18.90 21.21 -11.14
N ASN A 264 -18.82 22.48 -11.52
CA ASN A 264 -19.90 23.47 -11.48
C ASN A 264 -20.49 23.76 -10.08
N MET A 265 -19.82 23.33 -9.01
CA MET A 265 -20.16 23.67 -7.64
C MET A 265 -19.13 24.64 -7.06
N SER A 266 -19.64 25.64 -6.34
CA SER A 266 -18.80 26.57 -5.58
C SER A 266 -18.42 25.91 -4.25
N ILE A 267 -17.12 25.69 -4.04
CA ILE A 267 -16.59 25.14 -2.79
C ILE A 267 -15.83 26.26 -2.08
N VAL A 268 -16.27 26.59 -0.86
CA VAL A 268 -15.57 27.55 0.02
C VAL A 268 -14.65 26.77 0.93
N THR A 269 -13.37 27.15 0.94
CA THR A 269 -12.33 26.61 1.83
C THR A 269 -11.50 27.76 2.39
N THR A 270 -10.69 27.53 3.42
CA THR A 270 -9.74 28.55 3.89
C THR A 270 -8.46 28.53 3.04
N LEU A 271 -7.72 29.64 2.99
CA LEU A 271 -6.39 29.65 2.37
C LEU A 271 -5.39 28.71 3.04
N GLU A 272 -5.58 28.38 4.33
CA GLU A 272 -4.81 27.33 5.00
C GLU A 272 -4.92 26.00 4.23
N HIS A 273 -6.16 25.54 3.99
CA HIS A 273 -6.41 24.28 3.29
C HIS A 273 -6.18 24.37 1.78
N HIS A 274 -6.53 25.50 1.16
CA HIS A 274 -6.39 25.70 -0.29
C HIS A 274 -4.93 25.85 -0.71
N ALA A 275 -4.14 26.68 0.00
CA ALA A 275 -2.85 27.15 -0.47
C ALA A 275 -1.69 26.76 0.46
N MET A 276 -1.81 27.02 1.76
CA MET A 276 -0.70 26.81 2.71
C MET A 276 -0.31 25.33 2.83
N ARG A 277 -1.29 24.42 2.73
CA ARG A 277 -1.03 22.99 2.59
C ARG A 277 -0.04 22.66 1.48
N TRP A 278 -0.15 23.31 0.32
CA TRP A 278 0.74 23.08 -0.80
C TRP A 278 2.06 23.82 -0.65
N LEU A 279 2.07 24.97 0.03
CA LEU A 279 3.30 25.67 0.38
C LEU A 279 4.20 24.82 1.28
N GLY A 280 3.64 24.23 2.34
CA GLY A 280 4.39 23.30 3.21
C GLY A 280 4.89 22.06 2.45
N LYS A 281 4.05 21.48 1.58
CA LYS A 281 4.47 20.37 0.71
C LYS A 281 5.56 20.77 -0.29
N ALA A 282 5.53 22.00 -0.81
CA ALA A 282 6.53 22.51 -1.75
C ALA A 282 7.89 22.73 -1.07
N LEU A 283 7.91 23.18 0.20
CA LEU A 283 9.15 23.24 0.99
C LEU A 283 9.74 21.84 1.22
N GLY A 284 8.91 20.81 1.38
CA GLY A 284 9.33 19.40 1.38
C GLY A 284 9.39 18.75 -0.01
N GLY A 285 9.52 19.55 -1.08
CA GLY A 285 9.31 19.12 -2.46
C GLY A 285 10.34 18.15 -3.02
N TYR A 286 11.54 18.06 -2.45
CA TYR A 286 12.53 17.05 -2.81
C TYR A 286 12.49 15.88 -1.81
N LYS A 287 11.98 14.74 -2.26
CA LYS A 287 11.70 13.56 -1.43
C LYS A 287 11.62 12.29 -2.29
N PRO A 288 11.53 11.09 -1.69
CA PRO A 288 11.20 9.89 -2.43
C PRO A 288 9.94 10.00 -3.29
N LEU A 289 10.06 9.52 -4.53
CA LEU A 289 8.99 9.32 -5.51
C LEU A 289 7.75 8.60 -4.94
N GLY A 290 6.55 9.15 -5.06
CA GLY A 290 5.30 8.39 -4.85
C GLY A 290 4.67 8.50 -3.45
N CYS A 291 3.57 7.77 -3.29
CA CYS A 291 2.95 7.50 -2.00
C CYS A 291 3.69 6.32 -1.36
N LEU A 292 3.99 6.37 -0.06
CA LEU A 292 4.65 5.28 0.68
C LEU A 292 3.83 4.85 1.89
N THR A 293 2.54 5.19 1.89
CA THR A 293 1.70 5.12 3.08
C THR A 293 1.43 3.66 3.44
N ASP A 294 1.24 2.78 2.46
CA ASP A 294 1.01 1.36 2.71
C ASP A 294 2.21 0.67 3.35
N VAL A 295 3.43 1.09 3.04
CA VAL A 295 4.64 0.59 3.73
C VAL A 295 4.67 1.06 5.18
N VAL A 296 4.34 2.33 5.46
CA VAL A 296 4.27 2.83 6.85
C VAL A 296 3.21 2.06 7.63
N ASN A 297 2.01 1.90 7.07
CA ASN A 297 0.91 1.19 7.69
C ASN A 297 1.25 -0.30 7.92
N LEU A 298 1.94 -0.94 6.98
CA LEU A 298 2.44 -2.31 7.17
C LEU A 298 3.43 -2.36 8.34
N VAL A 299 4.39 -1.43 8.43
CA VAL A 299 5.36 -1.44 9.54
C VAL A 299 4.65 -1.29 10.88
N PHE A 300 3.72 -0.36 11.01
CA PHE A 300 2.92 -0.20 12.22
C PHE A 300 2.11 -1.45 12.55
N ALA A 301 1.50 -2.07 11.54
CA ALA A 301 0.82 -3.34 11.68
C ALA A 301 1.77 -4.43 12.18
N MET A 302 2.96 -4.59 11.61
CA MET A 302 3.91 -5.61 12.06
C MET A 302 4.47 -5.35 13.46
N MET A 303 4.64 -4.09 13.83
CA MET A 303 5.10 -3.67 15.16
C MET A 303 4.00 -3.78 16.23
N GLY A 304 2.74 -4.02 15.84
CA GLY A 304 1.62 -4.05 16.77
C GLY A 304 1.33 -2.71 17.45
N GLN A 305 1.79 -1.61 16.85
CA GLN A 305 1.52 -0.26 17.35
C GLN A 305 0.17 0.23 16.84
N SER A 306 -0.57 0.94 17.66
CA SER A 306 -1.85 1.54 17.23
C SER A 306 -1.59 2.71 16.29
N ALA A 307 -2.30 2.73 15.16
CA ALA A 307 -2.41 3.92 14.32
C ALA A 307 -3.69 4.67 14.71
N GLY A 308 -3.58 5.63 15.61
CA GLY A 308 -4.73 6.40 16.09
C GLY A 308 -4.38 7.83 16.44
N GLY A 309 -5.23 8.79 16.01
CA GLY A 309 -5.10 10.21 16.33
C GLY A 309 -4.06 10.96 15.50
N HIS A 310 -3.71 12.17 15.95
CA HIS A 310 -2.65 12.98 15.35
C HIS A 310 -1.28 12.44 15.79
N MET A 311 -0.77 11.45 15.06
CA MET A 311 0.58 10.94 15.27
C MET A 311 1.62 11.99 14.90
N GLN A 312 2.61 12.19 15.77
CA GLN A 312 3.70 13.11 15.53
C GLN A 312 4.70 12.50 14.55
N GLU A 313 5.26 13.33 13.65
CA GLU A 313 6.22 12.87 12.64
C GLU A 313 7.41 12.11 13.27
N GLN A 314 7.93 12.62 14.39
CA GLN A 314 9.06 12.02 15.10
C GLN A 314 8.75 10.62 15.65
N GLU A 315 7.50 10.39 16.09
CA GLU A 315 7.05 9.08 16.58
C GLU A 315 7.02 8.07 15.43
N VAL A 316 6.46 8.46 14.28
CA VAL A 316 6.43 7.61 13.08
C VAL A 316 7.84 7.26 12.61
N VAL A 317 8.74 8.26 12.53
CA VAL A 317 10.14 8.04 12.15
C VAL A 317 10.86 7.14 13.16
N ALA A 318 10.61 7.28 14.46
CA ALA A 318 11.20 6.43 15.49
C ALA A 318 10.75 4.97 15.32
N THR A 319 9.45 4.72 15.06
CA THR A 319 8.93 3.37 14.80
C THR A 319 9.54 2.75 13.55
N LEU A 320 9.66 3.51 12.45
CA LEU A 320 10.29 3.03 11.21
C LEU A 320 11.77 2.68 11.42
N ARG A 321 12.51 3.49 12.19
CA ARG A 321 13.91 3.22 12.53
C ARG A 321 14.07 1.99 13.40
N GLU A 322 13.21 1.83 14.42
CA GLU A 322 13.23 0.65 15.26
C GLU A 322 12.90 -0.61 14.46
N PHE A 323 11.90 -0.55 13.60
CA PHE A 323 11.58 -1.65 12.69
C PHE A 323 12.77 -2.01 11.78
N SER A 324 13.40 -1.01 11.16
CA SER A 324 14.61 -1.21 10.34
C SER A 324 15.72 -1.92 11.12
N ARG A 325 15.96 -1.49 12.37
CA ARG A 325 16.93 -2.12 13.27
C ARG A 325 16.58 -3.58 13.58
N LEU A 326 15.31 -3.87 13.86
CA LEU A 326 14.84 -5.25 14.09
C LEU A 326 15.05 -6.15 12.86
N LEU A 327 14.87 -5.61 11.65
CA LEU A 327 15.15 -6.35 10.41
C LEU A 327 16.64 -6.63 10.23
N VAL A 328 17.49 -5.62 10.38
CA VAL A 328 18.96 -5.77 10.26
C VAL A 328 19.50 -6.77 11.28
N ASP A 329 19.01 -6.72 12.52
CA ASP A 329 19.38 -7.64 13.58
C ASP A 329 18.72 -9.03 13.44
N GLN A 330 17.87 -9.23 12.43
CA GLN A 330 17.04 -10.43 12.22
C GLN A 330 16.14 -10.80 13.42
N ARG A 331 15.81 -9.82 14.27
CA ARG A 331 14.96 -10.00 15.48
C ARG A 331 13.48 -9.82 15.13
N THR A 332 12.95 -10.74 14.33
CA THR A 332 11.59 -10.69 13.78
C THR A 332 10.58 -11.58 14.52
N SER A 333 10.98 -12.21 15.64
CA SER A 333 10.14 -13.18 16.37
C SER A 333 8.94 -12.53 17.07
N THR A 334 9.07 -11.25 17.46
CA THR A 334 8.02 -10.48 18.14
C THR A 334 7.09 -9.75 17.18
N LEU A 335 7.39 -9.75 15.88
CA LEU A 335 6.61 -9.03 14.88
C LEU A 335 5.37 -9.83 14.47
N TRP A 336 4.29 -9.10 14.24
CA TRP A 336 3.13 -9.63 13.54
C TRP A 336 3.43 -9.70 12.05
N ILE A 337 3.84 -10.85 11.52
CA ILE A 337 4.22 -10.97 10.10
C ILE A 337 3.04 -11.57 9.32
N PRO A 338 2.43 -10.84 8.38
CA PRO A 338 1.31 -11.36 7.60
C PRO A 338 1.78 -12.55 6.76
N THR A 339 1.00 -13.62 6.76
CA THR A 339 1.23 -14.77 5.86
C THR A 339 0.62 -14.56 4.49
N HIS A 340 -0.31 -13.62 4.38
CA HIS A 340 -1.01 -13.26 3.16
C HIS A 340 -0.97 -11.75 2.93
N LEU A 341 -0.85 -11.35 1.67
CA LEU A 341 -0.94 -9.97 1.21
C LEU A 341 -2.05 -9.86 0.16
N LEU A 342 -2.92 -8.87 0.29
CA LEU A 342 -3.82 -8.42 -0.77
C LEU A 342 -3.49 -6.96 -1.09
N HIS A 343 -3.19 -6.67 -2.35
CA HIS A 343 -2.74 -5.35 -2.81
C HIS A 343 -3.22 -5.10 -4.26
N ASP A 344 -3.21 -3.87 -4.76
CA ASP A 344 -3.64 -3.49 -6.12
C ASP A 344 -2.51 -3.08 -7.08
N ALA A 345 -1.27 -3.32 -6.64
CA ALA A 345 -0.03 -3.21 -7.43
C ALA A 345 0.38 -1.78 -7.78
N GLU A 346 -0.18 -0.77 -7.11
CA GLU A 346 0.44 0.55 -7.07
C GLU A 346 1.88 0.49 -6.50
N VAL A 347 2.65 1.56 -6.69
CA VAL A 347 4.09 1.55 -6.39
C VAL A 347 4.37 1.21 -4.92
N ASP A 348 3.64 1.77 -3.96
CA ASP A 348 3.79 1.44 -2.54
C ASP A 348 3.38 0.01 -2.20
N ASP A 349 2.34 -0.51 -2.81
CA ASP A 349 1.93 -1.91 -2.67
C ASP A 349 3.01 -2.89 -3.12
N MET A 350 3.69 -2.58 -4.21
CA MET A 350 4.82 -3.39 -4.69
C MET A 350 6.00 -3.34 -3.70
N LEU A 351 6.17 -2.24 -2.97
CA LEU A 351 7.18 -2.12 -1.89
C LEU A 351 6.77 -2.89 -0.63
N VAL A 352 5.47 -2.94 -0.31
CA VAL A 352 4.91 -3.81 0.74
C VAL A 352 5.23 -5.28 0.41
N TRP A 353 4.99 -5.71 -0.83
CA TRP A 353 5.35 -7.05 -1.29
C TRP A 353 6.85 -7.31 -1.17
N LEU A 354 7.70 -6.40 -1.68
CA LEU A 354 9.15 -6.54 -1.59
C LEU A 354 9.66 -6.71 -0.14
N LEU A 355 9.11 -5.92 0.78
CA LEU A 355 9.46 -5.96 2.18
C LEU A 355 9.05 -7.29 2.82
N LEU A 356 7.81 -7.74 2.58
CA LEU A 356 7.31 -8.99 3.14
C LEU A 356 8.04 -10.21 2.57
N ASP A 357 8.36 -10.22 1.27
CA ASP A 357 9.18 -11.29 0.70
C ASP A 357 10.52 -11.41 1.41
N HIS A 358 11.22 -10.30 1.60
CA HIS A 358 12.51 -10.32 2.27
C HIS A 358 12.40 -10.93 3.67
N ILE A 359 11.38 -10.54 4.44
CA ILE A 359 11.10 -11.08 5.77
C ILE A 359 10.81 -12.59 5.72
N HIS A 360 9.98 -13.02 4.78
CA HIS A 360 9.63 -14.43 4.61
C HIS A 360 10.83 -15.28 4.20
N SER A 361 11.67 -14.76 3.29
CA SER A 361 12.92 -15.36 2.87
C SER A 361 13.90 -15.54 4.04
N MET A 362 14.06 -14.52 4.89
CA MET A 362 14.89 -14.62 6.10
C MET A 362 14.37 -15.68 7.09
N LYS A 363 13.06 -15.85 7.19
CA LYS A 363 12.43 -16.80 8.12
C LYS A 363 12.28 -18.22 7.55
N GLY A 364 12.56 -18.42 6.27
CA GLY A 364 12.28 -19.68 5.58
C GLY A 364 10.77 -20.00 5.54
N THR A 365 9.91 -18.97 5.50
CA THR A 365 8.45 -19.11 5.41
C THR A 365 7.93 -18.62 4.06
N THR A 366 6.71 -18.98 3.70
CA THR A 366 6.09 -18.59 2.42
C THR A 366 5.11 -17.43 2.60
N LEU A 367 5.17 -16.45 1.70
CA LEU A 367 4.19 -15.37 1.58
C LEU A 367 3.21 -15.73 0.46
N TYR A 368 1.90 -15.61 0.72
CA TYR A 368 0.86 -15.76 -0.29
C TYR A 368 0.36 -14.39 -0.72
N VAL A 369 0.26 -14.14 -2.02
CA VAL A 369 -0.06 -12.82 -2.55
C VAL A 369 -1.30 -12.91 -3.41
N LYS A 370 -2.22 -11.98 -3.23
CA LYS A 370 -3.34 -11.77 -4.14
C LYS A 370 -3.27 -10.34 -4.67
N ILE A 371 -3.37 -10.19 -5.99
CA ILE A 371 -3.15 -8.93 -6.68
C ILE A 371 -4.46 -8.51 -7.34
N GLN A 372 -5.00 -7.37 -6.96
CA GLN A 372 -6.18 -6.77 -7.57
C GLN A 372 -5.76 -5.96 -8.80
N LEU A 373 -6.20 -6.36 -9.99
CA LEU A 373 -5.91 -5.62 -11.23
C LEU A 373 -7.21 -5.21 -11.93
N PRO A 374 -7.26 -4.05 -12.61
CA PRO A 374 -8.32 -3.76 -13.58
C PRO A 374 -8.42 -4.83 -14.69
N PRO A 375 -9.60 -5.01 -15.31
CA PRO A 375 -9.80 -5.96 -16.40
C PRO A 375 -9.29 -5.37 -17.73
N ASP A 376 -8.00 -5.06 -17.79
CA ASP A 376 -7.34 -4.51 -18.97
C ASP A 376 -6.32 -5.50 -19.55
N GLU A 377 -6.37 -5.70 -20.87
CA GLU A 377 -5.52 -6.62 -21.62
C GLU A 377 -4.06 -6.16 -21.69
N ALA A 378 -3.77 -4.86 -21.58
CA ALA A 378 -2.40 -4.38 -21.51
C ALA A 378 -1.66 -4.94 -20.28
N LEU A 379 -2.41 -5.28 -19.23
CA LEU A 379 -1.88 -5.91 -18.02
C LEU A 379 -1.78 -7.45 -18.12
N ALA A 380 -2.19 -8.08 -19.23
CA ALA A 380 -2.15 -9.54 -19.39
C ALA A 380 -0.71 -10.07 -19.38
N GLN A 381 0.21 -9.37 -20.06
CA GLN A 381 1.63 -9.74 -20.04
C GLN A 381 2.20 -9.70 -18.62
N GLN A 382 1.77 -8.71 -17.83
CA GLN A 382 2.21 -8.56 -16.45
C GLN A 382 1.69 -9.70 -15.56
N GLU A 383 0.41 -10.04 -15.68
CA GLU A 383 -0.16 -11.22 -15.02
C GLU A 383 0.56 -12.51 -15.42
N GLU A 384 0.87 -12.69 -16.70
CA GLU A 384 1.61 -13.86 -17.19
C GLU A 384 3.03 -13.93 -16.59
N LEU A 385 3.70 -12.79 -16.38
CA LEU A 385 5.02 -12.77 -15.73
C LEU A 385 4.94 -13.22 -14.27
N TRP A 386 3.93 -12.74 -13.53
CA TRP A 386 3.71 -13.19 -12.15
C TRP A 386 3.30 -14.66 -12.07
N ASN A 387 2.52 -15.15 -13.04
CA ASN A 387 2.14 -16.56 -13.11
C ASN A 387 3.29 -17.47 -13.56
N ARG A 388 4.12 -17.08 -14.54
CA ARG A 388 5.18 -17.94 -15.11
C ARG A 388 6.27 -18.33 -14.12
N ALA A 389 6.48 -17.58 -13.04
CA ALA A 389 7.44 -18.01 -12.01
C ALA A 389 7.03 -19.32 -11.29
N LEU A 390 5.80 -19.81 -11.51
CA LEU A 390 5.29 -21.10 -11.06
C LEU A 390 5.93 -22.31 -11.77
N GLU A 391 6.44 -22.14 -13.00
CA GLU A 391 6.68 -23.29 -13.91
C GLU A 391 8.14 -23.74 -14.04
N GLU A 392 9.13 -23.01 -13.50
CA GLU A 392 10.56 -23.40 -13.57
C GLU A 392 11.13 -23.87 -12.21
N PRO A 393 10.93 -25.14 -11.81
CA PRO A 393 11.37 -25.67 -10.52
C PRO A 393 12.87 -26.05 -10.43
N SER A 394 13.71 -25.71 -11.43
CA SER A 394 15.03 -26.34 -11.58
C SER A 394 16.24 -25.42 -11.66
N SER A 395 16.11 -24.12 -11.35
CA SER A 395 17.30 -23.25 -11.22
C SER A 395 17.75 -23.16 -9.74
N PRO A 396 18.79 -23.91 -9.32
CA PRO A 396 19.30 -23.87 -7.94
C PRO A 396 19.93 -22.52 -7.55
N SER A 397 20.06 -21.57 -8.48
CA SER A 397 20.69 -20.26 -8.26
C SER A 397 19.72 -19.09 -8.20
N ARG A 398 18.40 -19.32 -8.29
CA ARG A 398 17.41 -18.23 -8.23
C ARG A 398 16.30 -18.57 -7.24
N SER A 399 16.20 -17.75 -6.19
CA SER A 399 15.12 -17.75 -5.19
C SER A 399 13.81 -17.27 -5.84
N TRP A 400 13.21 -18.10 -6.71
CA TRP A 400 11.94 -17.81 -7.40
C TRP A 400 10.69 -18.02 -6.52
N SER A 401 10.83 -18.25 -5.22
CA SER A 401 9.70 -18.46 -4.29
C SER A 401 8.68 -17.30 -4.26
N LEU A 402 9.09 -16.14 -4.78
CA LEU A 402 8.41 -14.86 -4.78
C LEU A 402 7.03 -14.85 -5.47
N MET A 403 6.93 -15.36 -6.71
CA MET A 403 5.69 -15.29 -7.50
C MET A 403 4.94 -16.63 -7.57
N GLN A 404 5.52 -17.69 -7.00
CA GLN A 404 4.89 -19.02 -6.97
C GLN A 404 3.62 -19.09 -6.12
N ASN A 405 3.30 -18.02 -5.41
CA ASN A 405 2.14 -17.97 -4.53
C ASN A 405 1.30 -16.70 -4.78
N SER A 406 1.48 -16.07 -5.94
CA SER A 406 0.66 -14.93 -6.35
C SER A 406 -0.55 -15.37 -7.19
N VAL A 407 -1.70 -14.77 -6.92
CA VAL A 407 -2.93 -14.95 -7.72
C VAL A 407 -3.50 -13.59 -8.10
N VAL A 408 -3.75 -13.39 -9.39
CA VAL A 408 -4.40 -12.17 -9.88
C VAL A 408 -5.93 -12.27 -9.75
N MET A 409 -6.55 -11.17 -9.33
CA MET A 409 -7.98 -10.96 -9.25
C MET A 409 -8.35 -9.78 -10.15
N ARG A 410 -8.98 -10.07 -11.29
CA ARG A 410 -9.47 -9.03 -12.21
C ARG A 410 -10.72 -8.36 -11.65
N ASP A 411 -10.62 -7.07 -11.38
CA ASP A 411 -11.63 -6.28 -10.67
C ASP A 411 -12.08 -5.07 -11.50
N PRO A 412 -13.31 -5.10 -12.07
CA PRO A 412 -13.86 -4.00 -12.86
C PRO A 412 -14.04 -2.69 -12.09
N SER A 413 -13.99 -2.72 -10.76
CA SER A 413 -14.13 -1.54 -9.90
C SER A 413 -12.80 -0.93 -9.50
N SER A 414 -11.67 -1.54 -9.85
CA SER A 414 -10.34 -0.97 -9.57
C SER A 414 -10.11 0.26 -10.43
N GLY A 415 -9.77 1.38 -9.79
CA GLY A 415 -9.66 2.70 -10.43
C GLY A 415 -8.24 3.11 -10.82
N ASN A 416 -7.24 2.24 -10.66
CA ASN A 416 -5.82 2.60 -10.74
C ASN A 416 -5.16 2.30 -12.10
N LEU A 417 -5.91 1.96 -13.15
CA LEU A 417 -5.38 1.51 -14.45
C LEU A 417 -4.24 2.40 -14.99
N GLN A 418 -4.45 3.71 -15.10
CA GLN A 418 -3.41 4.61 -15.65
C GLN A 418 -2.14 4.62 -14.80
N ALA A 419 -2.27 4.58 -13.47
CA ALA A 419 -1.12 4.53 -12.57
C ALA A 419 -0.33 3.24 -12.77
N LEU A 420 -1.02 2.11 -12.97
CA LEU A 420 -0.39 0.82 -13.28
C LEU A 420 0.30 0.82 -14.64
N LEU A 421 -0.35 1.32 -15.69
CA LEU A 421 0.24 1.42 -17.03
C LEU A 421 1.54 2.25 -16.99
N ASN A 422 1.51 3.39 -16.31
CA ASN A 422 2.70 4.22 -16.14
C ASN A 422 3.81 3.50 -15.36
N SER A 423 3.44 2.81 -14.28
CA SER A 423 4.40 2.13 -13.39
C SER A 423 5.10 0.96 -14.07
N PHE A 424 4.37 0.24 -14.93
CA PHE A 424 4.91 -0.89 -15.69
C PHE A 424 5.47 -0.49 -17.06
N GLY A 425 5.44 0.80 -17.44
CA GLY A 425 5.93 1.27 -18.73
C GLY A 425 5.12 0.76 -19.92
N LEU A 426 3.80 0.64 -19.73
CA LEU A 426 2.83 0.14 -20.71
C LEU A 426 1.98 1.26 -21.35
N ASP A 427 2.24 2.51 -20.97
CA ASP A 427 1.60 3.69 -21.57
C ASP A 427 2.28 3.96 -22.93
N ASN A 428 1.57 3.67 -24.03
CA ASN A 428 2.07 3.81 -25.41
C ASN A 428 1.79 5.20 -25.98
#